data_AF-A0A377ATG6-F1
#
_entry.id   AF-A0A377ATG6-F1
#
_cell.length_a   1.000
_cell.length_b   1.000
_cell.length_c   1.000
_cell.angle_alpha   90.00
_cell.angle_beta   90.00
_cell.angle_gamma   90.00
#
_symmetry.space_group_name_H-M   'P 1'
#
loop_
_entity.id
_entity.type
_entity.pdbx_description
1 polymer ?
#
loop_
_entity_poly.entity_id
_entity_poly.type
_entity_poly.pdbx_seq_one_letter_code
_entity_poly.pdbx_strand_id
1 'polypeptide(L)'
;MGEPLYEQVTGKVADGKLNRPCRIYAPVGTHETLLAYLVRRLLENGANTSFVNRIADTSLPLDELVADPVTAVEKLAHRKGKLDTASENSPAARSLRSRARQLGRAGSR
;
A
#
# COMPACT_ATOMS: atom_id res chain seq x y z
N MET A 1 -10.58 -4.21 -18.49
CA MET A 1 -10.20 -4.06 -17.07
C MET A 1 -10.86 -2.85 -16.43
N GLY A 2 -10.81 -1.66 -17.07
CA GLY A 2 -11.29 -0.41 -16.46
C GLY A 2 -12.72 -0.03 -16.86
N GLU A 3 -13.28 -0.65 -17.89
CA GLU A 3 -14.57 -0.27 -18.48
C GLU A 3 -15.71 -0.26 -17.45
N PRO A 4 -15.90 -1.30 -16.61
CA PRO A 4 -16.98 -1.30 -15.60
C PRO A 4 -16.87 -0.16 -14.59
N LEU A 5 -15.65 0.23 -14.22
CA LEU A 5 -15.42 1.39 -13.34
C LEU A 5 -15.74 2.69 -14.06
N TYR A 6 -15.24 2.85 -15.29
CA TYR A 6 -15.36 4.11 -16.03
C TYR A 6 -16.72 4.34 -16.68
N GLU A 7 -17.59 3.34 -16.76
CA GLU A 7 -19.01 3.51 -17.09
C GLU A 7 -19.74 4.40 -16.07
N GLN A 8 -19.33 4.34 -14.80
CA GLN A 8 -19.85 5.21 -13.72
C GLN A 8 -19.23 6.62 -13.74
N VAL A 9 -18.14 6.81 -14.49
CA VAL A 9 -17.38 8.06 -14.52
C VAL A 9 -17.67 8.88 -15.79
N THR A 10 -17.76 8.19 -16.93
CA THR A 10 -17.78 8.82 -18.27
C THR A 10 -19.21 8.96 -18.79
N GLY A 11 -19.68 10.21 -18.87
CA GLY A 11 -20.98 10.57 -19.43
C GLY A 11 -21.68 11.64 -18.60
N LYS A 12 -22.92 12.00 -18.92
CA LYS A 12 -23.56 13.17 -18.33
C LYS A 12 -23.89 12.93 -16.85
N VAL A 13 -23.85 13.99 -16.05
CA VAL A 13 -24.29 13.96 -14.64
C VAL A 13 -25.76 13.59 -14.52
N ALA A 14 -26.58 13.99 -15.51
CA ALA A 14 -27.99 13.60 -15.59
C ALA A 14 -28.21 12.07 -15.66
N ASP A 15 -27.21 11.32 -16.13
CA ASP A 15 -27.23 9.86 -16.21
C ASP A 15 -26.63 9.21 -14.94
N GLY A 16 -26.39 9.98 -13.87
CA GLY A 16 -25.78 9.51 -12.63
C GLY A 16 -24.25 9.37 -12.65
N LYS A 17 -23.58 9.94 -13.67
CA LYS A 17 -22.13 9.80 -13.89
C LYS A 17 -21.34 11.03 -13.44
N LEU A 18 -20.01 10.94 -13.44
CA LEU A 18 -19.14 12.03 -12.99
C LEU A 18 -18.78 13.07 -14.06
N ASN A 19 -19.17 12.86 -15.33
CA ASN A 19 -18.81 13.71 -16.46
C ASN A 19 -17.32 14.02 -16.57
N ARG A 20 -16.49 12.99 -16.37
CA ARG A 20 -15.05 13.06 -16.58
C ARG A 20 -14.66 12.17 -17.77
N PRO A 21 -13.84 12.68 -18.71
CA PRO A 21 -13.42 11.88 -19.86
C PRO A 21 -12.45 10.77 -19.41
N CYS A 22 -12.58 9.61 -20.04
CA CYS A 22 -11.63 8.51 -19.93
C CYS A 22 -11.11 8.13 -21.33
N ARG A 23 -9.80 7.90 -21.46
CA ARG A 23 -9.19 7.42 -22.70
C ARG A 23 -8.82 5.96 -22.53
N ILE A 24 -9.38 5.11 -23.38
CA ILE A 24 -9.10 3.67 -23.38
C ILE A 24 -7.74 3.42 -24.03
N TYR A 25 -6.88 2.66 -23.35
CA TYR A 25 -5.67 2.10 -23.94
C TYR A 25 -6.01 0.77 -24.62
N ALA A 26 -5.86 0.71 -25.95
CA ALA A 26 -6.25 -0.43 -26.78
C ALA A 26 -5.00 -1.08 -27.41
N PRO A 27 -4.41 -2.12 -26.79
CA PRO A 27 -3.28 -2.85 -27.37
C PRO A 27 -3.72 -3.60 -28.62
N VAL A 28 -2.94 -3.50 -29.70
CA VAL A 28 -3.20 -4.18 -30.99
C VAL A 28 -1.94 -4.91 -31.43
N GLY A 29 -2.06 -6.18 -31.77
CA GLY A 29 -0.95 -7.04 -32.20
C GLY A 29 -1.37 -8.48 -32.37
N THR A 30 -0.49 -9.31 -32.93
CA THR A 30 -0.69 -10.77 -33.03
C THR A 30 -0.29 -11.45 -31.70
N HIS A 31 -0.55 -12.75 -31.56
CA HIS A 31 -0.13 -13.51 -30.37
C HIS A 31 1.38 -13.45 -30.13
N GLU A 32 2.19 -13.31 -31.18
CA GLU A 32 3.67 -13.27 -31.12
C GLU A 32 4.19 -12.02 -30.41
N THR A 33 3.48 -10.89 -30.52
CA THR A 33 3.90 -9.61 -29.95
C THR A 33 3.24 -9.33 -28.58
N LEU A 34 2.25 -10.13 -28.19
CA LEU A 34 1.45 -9.88 -26.98
C LEU A 34 2.06 -10.44 -25.69
N LEU A 35 2.94 -11.45 -25.76
CA LEU A 35 3.38 -12.21 -24.58
C LEU A 35 3.91 -11.32 -23.45
N ALA A 36 4.83 -10.41 -23.75
CA ALA A 36 5.40 -9.50 -22.74
C ALA A 36 4.36 -8.52 -22.17
N TYR A 37 3.37 -8.12 -22.97
CA TYR A 37 2.25 -7.30 -22.48
C TYR A 37 1.33 -8.11 -21.57
N LEU A 38 0.98 -9.34 -21.97
CA LEU A 38 0.14 -10.24 -21.20
C LEU A 38 0.76 -10.56 -19.84
N VAL A 39 2.04 -10.91 -19.78
CA VAL A 39 2.74 -11.18 -18.51
C VAL A 39 2.64 -9.98 -17.55
N ARG A 40 2.82 -8.75 -18.05
CA ARG A 40 2.65 -7.54 -17.23
C ARG A 40 1.23 -7.39 -16.70
N ARG A 41 0.21 -7.66 -17.52
CA ARG A 41 -1.20 -7.63 -17.11
C ARG A 41 -1.52 -8.71 -16.08
N LEU A 42 -0.96 -9.91 -16.23
CA LEU A 42 -1.14 -10.99 -15.26
C LEU A 42 -0.54 -10.62 -13.90
N LEU A 43 0.67 -10.06 -13.87
CA LEU A 43 1.31 -9.63 -12.62
C LEU A 43 0.55 -8.47 -11.96
N GLU A 44 0.10 -7.50 -12.74
CA GLU A 44 -0.69 -6.37 -12.24
C GLU A 44 -2.03 -6.81 -11.65
N ASN A 45 -2.73 -7.73 -12.31
CA ASN A 45 -4.08 -8.13 -11.91
C ASN A 45 -4.11 -9.27 -10.90
N GLY A 46 -3.06 -10.11 -10.86
CA GLY A 46 -3.00 -11.28 -9.97
C GLY A 46 -2.30 -11.01 -8.64
N ALA A 47 -1.68 -9.84 -8.46
CA ALA A 47 -1.06 -9.48 -7.19
C ALA A 47 -2.12 -9.24 -6.11
N ASN A 48 -1.94 -9.80 -4.92
CA ASN A 48 -2.84 -9.61 -3.77
C ASN A 48 -2.91 -8.15 -3.28
N THR A 49 -1.92 -7.32 -3.61
CA THR A 49 -1.91 -5.87 -3.34
C THR A 49 -2.68 -5.06 -4.38
N SER A 50 -3.05 -5.68 -5.51
CA SER A 50 -3.78 -5.03 -6.59
C SER A 50 -5.23 -4.77 -6.24
N PHE A 51 -5.72 -3.57 -6.53
CA PHE A 51 -7.13 -3.22 -6.33
C PHE A 51 -8.07 -4.16 -7.11
N VAL A 52 -7.74 -4.46 -8.38
CA VAL A 52 -8.58 -5.32 -9.23
C VAL A 52 -8.62 -6.77 -8.74
N ASN A 53 -7.56 -7.25 -8.09
CA ASN A 53 -7.57 -8.56 -7.44
C ASN A 53 -8.43 -8.52 -6.17
N ARG A 54 -8.24 -7.49 -5.35
CA ARG A 54 -8.89 -7.34 -4.04
C ARG A 54 -10.40 -7.09 -4.14
N ILE A 55 -10.87 -6.36 -5.16
CA ILE A 55 -12.32 -6.12 -5.36
C ILE A 55 -13.09 -7.39 -5.74
N ALA A 56 -12.42 -8.40 -6.28
CA ALA A 56 -13.02 -9.70 -6.57
C ALA A 56 -13.19 -10.57 -5.30
N ASP A 57 -12.49 -10.24 -4.21
CA ASP A 57 -12.62 -10.92 -2.93
C ASP A 57 -13.80 -10.34 -2.14
N THR A 58 -14.93 -11.06 -2.13
CA THR A 58 -16.15 -10.65 -1.43
C THR A 58 -16.04 -10.72 0.09
N SER A 59 -14.97 -11.30 0.64
CA SER A 59 -14.73 -11.34 2.09
C SER A 59 -14.06 -10.07 2.61
N LEU A 60 -13.45 -9.27 1.73
CA LEU A 60 -12.79 -8.01 2.07
C LEU A 60 -13.83 -6.89 2.24
N PRO A 61 -13.90 -6.21 3.40
CA PRO A 61 -14.79 -5.06 3.58
C PRO A 61 -14.47 -3.92 2.61
N LEU A 62 -15.51 -3.25 2.10
CA LEU A 62 -15.32 -2.11 1.18
C LEU A 62 -14.46 -0.99 1.80
N ASP A 63 -14.65 -0.69 3.08
CA ASP A 63 -13.87 0.33 3.80
C ASP A 63 -12.37 0.00 3.84
N GLU A 64 -12.01 -1.28 3.83
CA GLU A 64 -10.61 -1.72 3.77
C GLU A 64 -10.07 -1.67 2.34
N LEU A 65 -10.91 -1.94 1.34
CA LEU A 65 -10.55 -1.85 -0.07
C LEU A 65 -10.25 -0.40 -0.49
N VAL A 66 -11.06 0.56 -0.03
CA VAL A 66 -10.92 1.99 -0.35
C VAL A 66 -10.25 2.82 0.75
N ALA A 67 -9.57 2.15 1.70
CA ALA A 67 -8.87 2.80 2.79
C ALA A 67 -7.86 3.84 2.27
N ASP A 68 -7.82 5.00 2.91
CA ASP A 68 -6.89 6.07 2.55
C ASP A 68 -5.43 5.63 2.75
N PRO A 69 -4.60 5.64 1.69
CA PRO A 69 -3.19 5.25 1.79
C PRO A 69 -2.37 6.17 2.69
N VAL A 70 -2.73 7.45 2.84
CA VAL A 70 -2.01 8.38 3.74
C VAL A 70 -2.19 7.92 5.18
N THR A 71 -3.44 7.75 5.61
CA THR A 71 -3.77 7.20 6.93
C THR A 71 -3.12 5.83 7.17
N ALA A 72 -3.06 4.97 6.16
CA ALA A 72 -2.42 3.65 6.27
C ALA A 72 -0.91 3.76 6.55
N VAL A 73 -0.21 4.68 5.86
CA VAL A 73 1.21 4.96 6.06
C VAL A 73 1.46 5.57 7.44
N GLU A 74 0.64 6.53 7.89
CA GLU A 74 0.74 7.13 9.22
C GLU A 74 0.59 6.07 10.33
N LYS A 75 -0.40 5.17 10.21
CA LYS A 75 -0.57 4.02 11.13
C LYS A 75 0.65 3.10 11.15
N LEU A 76 1.29 2.86 10.02
CA LEU A 76 2.53 2.07 9.95
C LEU A 76 3.70 2.80 10.61
N ALA A 77 3.86 4.09 10.35
CA ALA A 77 4.91 4.91 10.96
C ALA A 77 4.77 4.97 12.50
N HIS A 78 3.55 5.18 13.01
CA HIS A 78 3.27 5.15 14.45
C HIS A 78 3.54 3.79 15.08
N ARG A 79 3.20 2.70 14.40
CA ARG A 79 3.53 1.33 14.88
C ARG A 79 5.03 1.12 14.95
N LYS A 80 5.78 1.52 13.91
CA LYS A 80 7.23 1.39 13.86
C LYS A 80 7.91 2.22 14.96
N GLY A 81 7.53 3.49 15.12
CA GLY A 81 8.07 4.34 16.19
C GLY A 81 7.78 3.82 17.60
N LYS A 82 6.62 3.17 17.82
CA LYS A 82 6.33 2.45 19.07
C LYS A 82 7.23 1.22 19.28
N LEU A 83 7.54 0.47 18.22
CA LEU A 83 8.49 -0.66 18.33
C LEU A 83 9.91 -0.18 18.62
N ASP A 84 10.36 0.88 17.97
CA ASP A 84 11.72 1.41 18.13
C ASP A 84 11.93 1.96 19.57
N THR A 85 10.96 2.74 20.06
CA THR A 85 10.99 3.25 21.45
C THR A 85 10.83 2.15 22.51
N ALA A 86 10.08 1.09 22.22
CA ALA A 86 9.98 -0.08 23.11
C ALA A 86 11.29 -0.86 23.19
N SER A 87 12.02 -1.00 22.07
CA SER A 87 13.35 -1.62 22.01
C SER A 87 14.37 -0.82 22.84
N GLU A 88 14.37 0.51 22.70
CA GLU A 88 15.22 1.38 23.50
C GLU A 88 14.90 1.30 25.00
N ASN A 89 13.62 1.23 25.38
CA ASN A 89 13.23 1.12 26.79
C ASN A 89 13.23 -0.32 27.33
N SER A 90 13.76 -1.29 26.57
CA SER A 90 13.87 -2.67 27.04
C SER A 90 14.76 -2.79 28.30
N PRO A 91 14.51 -3.78 29.20
CA PRO A 91 15.34 -4.01 30.38
C PRO A 91 16.82 -4.20 30.03
N ALA A 92 17.11 -4.87 28.91
CA ALA A 92 18.45 -5.07 28.39
C ALA A 92 19.11 -3.76 27.95
N ALA A 93 18.41 -2.91 27.19
CA ALA A 93 18.91 -1.61 26.76
C ALA A 93 19.08 -0.62 27.93
N ARG A 94 18.26 -0.72 28.98
CA ARG A 94 18.44 0.03 30.23
C ARG A 94 19.67 -0.43 31.02
N SER A 95 19.90 -1.73 31.13
CA SER A 95 21.07 -2.31 31.82
C SER A 95 22.40 -1.94 31.13
N LEU A 96 22.43 -1.94 29.80
CA LEU A 96 23.61 -1.53 29.03
C LEU A 96 23.93 -0.04 29.24
N ARG A 97 22.91 0.83 29.23
CA ARG A 97 23.08 2.27 29.51
C ARG A 97 23.55 2.54 30.93
N SER A 98 23.04 1.81 31.93
CA SER A 98 23.47 1.98 33.32
C SER A 98 24.93 1.54 33.51
N ARG A 99 25.35 0.41 32.89
CA ARG A 99 26.75 -0.04 32.88
C ARG A 99 27.69 0.97 32.21
N ALA A 100 27.29 1.50 31.06
CA ALA A 100 28.08 2.52 30.35
C ALA A 100 28.30 3.79 31.20
N ARG A 101 27.27 4.25 31.93
CA ARG A 101 27.38 5.41 32.84
C ARG A 101 28.28 5.13 34.05
N GLN A 102 28.26 3.92 34.61
CA GLN A 102 29.15 3.54 35.70
C GLN A 102 30.62 3.52 35.27
N LEU A 103 30.90 2.99 34.07
CA LEU A 103 32.27 2.94 33.53
C LEU A 103 32.81 4.34 33.21
N GLY A 104 31.98 5.24 32.66
CA GLY A 104 32.40 6.62 32.37
C GLY A 104 32.70 7.46 33.62
N ARG A 105 32.09 7.14 34.78
CA ARG A 105 32.39 7.81 36.06
C ARG A 105 33.67 7.30 36.73
N ALA A 106 34.15 6.10 36.38
CA ALA A 106 35.34 5.50 36.98
C ALA A 106 36.66 6.02 36.38
N GLY A 107 36.65 6.64 35.19
CA GLY A 107 37.84 7.15 34.49
C GLY A 107 38.19 8.62 34.76
N SER A 108 37.59 9.26 35.76
CA SER A 108 37.77 10.68 36.10
C SER A 108 38.57 10.91 37.39
N ARG A 109 39.41 9.97 37.81
CA ARG A 109 40.31 10.13 38.97
C ARG A 109 41.75 9.87 38.58
#